data_AF-A0A7U0H9N3-F1
#
_entry.id   AF-A0A7U0H9N3-F1
#
_cell.length_a   1.000
_cell.length_b   1.000
_cell.length_c   1.000
_cell.angle_alpha   90.00
_cell.angle_beta   90.00
_cell.angle_gamma   90.00
#
_symmetry.space_group_name_H-M   'P 1'
#
loop_
_entity.id
_entity.type
_entity.pdbx_description
1 polymer ?
#
loop_
_entity_poly.entity_id
_entity_poly.type
_entity_poly.pdbx_seq_one_letter_code
_entity_poly.pdbx_strand_id
1 'polypeptide(L)'
;MRAQTAAKKLGIYLPAAPDEFQNSAISHEELRELQHNPPEWLQTLRREGPHPRPEVAHKLGISVTALKKNDMDKPLTTAEINQLLQEQPEWLQQARATMAQARGHEVKD
;
A
#
# COMPACT_ATOMS: atom_id res chain seq x y z
N MET A 1 -3.19 13.78 16.07
CA MET A 1 -2.04 13.41 15.20
C MET A 1 -2.22 14.02 13.82
N ARG A 2 -1.15 14.21 13.04
CA ARG A 2 -1.28 14.75 11.67
C ARG A 2 -2.01 13.74 10.77
N ALA A 3 -2.77 14.23 9.79
CA ALA A 3 -3.46 13.39 8.80
C ALA A 3 -2.53 12.37 8.13
N GLN A 4 -1.29 12.78 7.82
CA GLN A 4 -0.27 11.88 7.26
C GLN A 4 0.06 10.68 8.16
N THR A 5 0.10 10.87 9.48
CA THR A 5 0.31 9.77 10.42
C THR A 5 -0.90 8.85 10.48
N ALA A 6 -2.11 9.41 10.46
CA ALA A 6 -3.35 8.65 10.44
C ALA A 6 -3.47 7.82 9.15
N ALA A 7 -3.24 8.42 7.98
CA ALA A 7 -3.23 7.73 6.69
C ALA A 7 -2.24 6.56 6.66
N LYS A 8 -1.03 6.75 7.18
CA LYS A 8 -0.03 5.68 7.30
C LYS A 8 -0.51 4.52 8.18
N LYS A 9 -1.20 4.81 9.29
CA LYS A 9 -1.78 3.79 10.18
C LYS A 9 -3.00 3.10 9.58
N LEU A 10 -3.73 3.78 8.69
CA LEU A 10 -4.89 3.23 7.99
C LEU A 10 -4.53 2.43 6.72
N GLY A 11 -3.28 2.53 6.26
CA GLY A 11 -2.79 1.86 5.05
C GLY A 11 -3.24 2.55 3.75
N ILE A 12 -3.52 3.87 3.77
CA ILE A 12 -4.05 4.59 2.61
C ILE A 12 -3.08 5.65 2.06
N TYR A 13 -3.28 6.02 0.80
CA TYR A 13 -2.57 7.13 0.17
C TYR A 13 -3.26 8.45 0.52
N LEU A 14 -2.63 9.25 1.39
CA LEU A 14 -3.19 10.52 1.91
C LEU A 14 -3.71 11.47 0.81
N PRO A 15 -2.99 11.71 -0.31
CA PRO A 15 -3.47 12.64 -1.34
C PRO A 15 -4.75 12.21 -2.06
N ALA A 16 -5.18 10.96 -1.91
CA ALA A 16 -6.46 10.48 -2.44
C ALA A 16 -7.60 10.52 -1.41
N ALA A 17 -7.32 10.87 -0.15
CA ALA A 17 -8.35 11.06 0.86
C ALA A 17 -9.06 12.42 0.67
N PRO A 18 -10.29 12.60 1.19
CA PRO A 18 -11.00 13.88 1.12
C PRO A 18 -10.22 15.03 1.78
N ASP A 19 -10.37 16.26 1.28
CA ASP A 19 -9.68 17.45 1.79
C ASP A 19 -9.91 17.67 3.30
N GLU A 20 -11.11 17.34 3.80
CA GLU A 20 -11.43 17.39 5.23
C GLU A 20 -10.51 16.49 6.04
N PHE A 21 -10.21 15.28 5.55
CA PHE A 21 -9.27 14.37 6.20
C PHE A 21 -7.82 14.86 6.05
N GLN A 22 -7.44 15.38 4.89
CA GLN A 22 -6.08 15.85 4.62
C GLN A 22 -5.70 17.06 5.48
N ASN A 23 -6.63 17.99 5.67
CA ASN A 23 -6.39 19.26 6.36
C ASN A 23 -6.73 19.20 7.87
N SER A 24 -7.40 18.14 8.34
CA SER A 24 -7.76 18.01 9.75
C SER A 24 -6.72 17.24 10.57
N ALA A 25 -6.61 17.58 11.85
CA ALA A 25 -5.90 16.76 12.81
C ALA A 25 -6.80 15.61 13.27
N ILE A 26 -6.31 14.38 13.18
CA ILE A 26 -7.06 13.18 13.55
C ILE A 26 -6.64 12.76 14.97
N SER A 27 -7.58 12.61 15.89
CA SER A 27 -7.32 12.08 17.23
C SER A 27 -7.11 10.56 17.19
N HIS A 28 -6.66 9.97 18.30
CA HIS A 28 -6.56 8.52 18.40
C HIS A 28 -7.95 7.85 18.34
N GLU A 29 -8.96 8.50 18.91
CA GLU A 29 -10.34 8.06 18.90
C GLU A 29 -10.93 8.06 17.49
N GLU A 30 -10.79 9.17 16.75
CA GLU A 30 -11.22 9.24 15.34
C GLU A 30 -10.51 8.21 14.46
N LEU A 31 -9.21 8.01 14.65
CA LEU A 31 -8.48 6.96 13.93
C LEU A 31 -9.08 5.58 14.20
N ARG A 32 -9.42 5.30 15.46
CA ARG A 32 -10.03 4.04 15.89
C ARG A 32 -11.44 3.89 15.31
N GLU A 33 -12.23 4.97 15.28
CA GLU A 33 -13.54 4.98 14.63
C GLU A 33 -13.41 4.68 13.14
N LEU A 34 -12.48 5.31 12.42
CA LEU A 34 -12.21 5.01 11.01
C LEU A 34 -11.75 3.56 10.77
N GLN A 35 -11.15 2.92 11.78
CA GLN A 35 -10.77 1.51 11.70
C GLN A 35 -11.95 0.57 11.94
N HIS A 36 -12.80 0.87 12.91
CA HIS A 36 -13.95 0.04 13.28
C HIS A 36 -15.15 0.25 12.34
N ASN A 37 -15.39 1.49 11.94
CA ASN A 37 -16.49 1.92 11.10
C ASN A 37 -15.95 2.72 9.91
N PRO A 38 -15.29 2.05 8.95
CA PRO A 38 -14.67 2.73 7.83
C PRO A 38 -15.75 3.34 6.91
N PRO A 39 -15.71 4.66 6.64
CA PRO A 39 -16.64 5.29 5.72
C PRO A 39 -16.41 4.79 4.28
N GLU A 40 -17.38 5.02 3.39
CA GLU A 40 -17.36 4.52 2.01
C GLU A 40 -16.12 4.95 1.22
N TRP A 41 -15.67 6.20 1.38
CA TRP A 41 -14.45 6.68 0.74
C TRP A 41 -13.22 5.87 1.20
N LEU A 42 -13.14 5.51 2.48
CA LEU A 42 -12.03 4.74 3.05
C LEU A 42 -12.06 3.29 2.56
N GLN A 43 -13.25 2.70 2.51
CA GLN A 43 -13.44 1.35 1.94
C GLN A 43 -13.05 1.31 0.47
N THR A 44 -13.45 2.33 -0.30
CA THR A 44 -13.11 2.46 -1.72
C THR A 44 -11.61 2.60 -1.91
N LEU A 45 -10.93 3.47 -1.16
CA LEU A 45 -9.47 3.59 -1.21
C LEU A 45 -8.75 2.28 -0.85
N ARG A 46 -9.26 1.51 0.11
CA ARG A 46 -8.69 0.20 0.46
C ARG A 46 -8.91 -0.87 -0.60
N ARG A 47 -10.03 -0.79 -1.32
CA ARG A 47 -10.40 -1.75 -2.37
C ARG A 47 -9.75 -1.44 -3.71
N GLU A 48 -9.74 -0.18 -4.11
CA GLU A 48 -9.39 0.27 -5.46
C GLU A 48 -8.06 1.02 -5.48
N GLY A 49 -7.62 1.56 -4.35
CA GLY A 49 -6.46 2.44 -4.27
C GLY A 49 -6.82 3.88 -4.66
N PRO A 50 -5.82 4.71 -4.99
CA PRO A 50 -4.40 4.38 -5.12
C PRO A 50 -3.77 3.88 -3.81
N HIS A 51 -3.07 2.76 -3.88
CA HIS A 51 -2.42 2.12 -2.73
C HIS A 51 -1.06 2.76 -2.46
N PRO A 52 -0.67 2.97 -1.20
CA PRO A 52 0.66 3.46 -0.89
C PRO A 52 1.73 2.39 -1.23
N ARG A 53 2.97 2.82 -1.45
CA ARG A 53 4.09 1.95 -1.87
C ARG A 53 4.25 0.65 -1.07
N PRO A 54 4.10 0.64 0.28
CA PRO A 54 4.15 -0.61 1.04
C PRO A 54 3.05 -1.60 0.68
N GLU A 55 1.83 -1.11 0.45
CA GLU A 55 0.67 -1.93 0.07
C GLU A 55 0.82 -2.46 -1.36
N VAL A 56 1.33 -1.62 -2.28
CA VAL A 56 1.65 -2.05 -3.65
C VAL A 56 2.67 -3.20 -3.63
N ALA A 57 3.77 -3.05 -2.86
CA ALA A 57 4.79 -4.08 -2.73
C ALA A 57 4.23 -5.38 -2.16
N HIS A 58 3.40 -5.26 -1.11
CA HIS A 58 2.73 -6.40 -0.47
C HIS A 58 1.83 -7.14 -1.46
N LYS A 59 0.97 -6.42 -2.20
CA LYS A 59 0.06 -7.01 -3.20
C LYS A 59 0.81 -7.66 -4.37
N LEU A 60 1.95 -7.11 -4.80
CA LEU A 60 2.80 -7.68 -5.85
C LEU A 60 3.67 -8.85 -5.36
N GLY A 61 3.77 -9.06 -4.03
CA GLY A 61 4.61 -10.10 -3.45
C GLY A 61 6.11 -9.81 -3.55
N ILE A 62 6.50 -8.54 -3.50
CA ILE A 62 7.89 -8.07 -3.60
C ILE A 62 8.23 -7.12 -2.45
N SER A 63 9.50 -6.73 -2.33
CA SER A 63 9.93 -5.72 -1.37
C SER A 63 9.73 -4.30 -1.91
N VAL A 64 9.58 -3.31 -1.01
CA VAL A 64 9.53 -1.88 -1.38
C VAL A 64 10.83 -1.46 -2.10
N THR A 65 11.96 -2.06 -1.72
CA THR A 65 13.26 -1.82 -2.38
C THR A 65 13.23 -2.29 -3.84
N ALA A 66 12.59 -3.43 -4.14
CA ALA A 66 12.46 -3.92 -5.50
C ALA A 66 11.56 -3.00 -6.35
N LEU A 67 10.49 -2.43 -5.78
CA LEU A 67 9.70 -1.39 -6.48
C LEU A 67 10.57 -0.19 -6.85
N LYS A 68 11.32 0.35 -5.88
CA LYS A 68 12.19 1.51 -6.09
C LYS A 68 13.27 1.24 -7.14
N LYS A 69 13.83 0.02 -7.17
CA LYS A 69 14.87 -0.37 -8.13
C LYS A 69 14.38 -0.38 -9.58
N ASN A 70 13.07 -0.56 -9.80
CA ASN A 70 12.45 -0.64 -11.12
C ASN A 70 11.62 0.61 -11.45
N ASP A 71 11.94 1.75 -10.81
CA ASP A 71 11.27 3.04 -11.00
C ASP A 71 9.74 3.01 -10.80
N MET A 72 9.22 1.98 -10.12
CA MET A 72 7.80 1.78 -9.84
C MET A 72 7.42 2.40 -8.49
N ASP A 73 8.07 3.50 -8.14
CA ASP A 73 8.08 4.06 -6.80
C ASP A 73 6.89 4.99 -6.51
N LYS A 74 5.76 4.66 -7.13
CA LYS A 74 4.53 5.45 -7.18
C LYS A 74 3.37 4.66 -6.54
N PRO A 75 2.34 5.35 -6.03
CA PRO A 75 1.12 4.67 -5.64
C PRO A 75 0.44 4.07 -6.87
N LEU A 76 -0.11 2.86 -6.74
CA LEU A 76 -0.82 2.16 -7.82
C LEU A 76 -2.22 1.77 -7.38
N THR A 77 -3.16 1.82 -8.29
CA THR A 77 -4.52 1.29 -8.12
C THR A 77 -4.53 -0.23 -8.17
N THR A 78 -5.61 -0.84 -7.68
CA THR A 78 -5.83 -2.29 -7.81
C THR A 78 -5.84 -2.73 -9.28
N ALA A 79 -6.36 -1.89 -10.19
CA ALA A 79 -6.36 -2.17 -11.62
C ALA A 79 -4.93 -2.24 -12.20
N GLU A 80 -4.09 -1.26 -11.89
CA GLU A 80 -2.68 -1.25 -12.32
C GLU A 80 -1.88 -2.42 -11.72
N ILE A 81 -2.12 -2.76 -10.45
CA ILE A 81 -1.49 -3.91 -9.79
C ILE A 81 -1.90 -5.21 -10.49
N ASN A 82 -3.20 -5.39 -10.78
CA ASN A 82 -3.68 -6.56 -11.49
C ASN A 82 -3.08 -6.66 -12.89
N GLN A 83 -2.95 -5.54 -13.59
CA GLN A 83 -2.29 -5.51 -14.89
C GLN A 83 -0.83 -5.97 -14.79
N LEU A 84 -0.06 -5.47 -13.83
CA LEU A 84 1.32 -5.93 -13.59
C LEU A 84 1.39 -7.43 -13.25
N LEU A 85 0.44 -7.92 -12.45
CA LEU A 85 0.34 -9.34 -12.10
C LEU A 85 -0.04 -10.23 -13.30
N GLN A 86 -0.74 -9.69 -14.29
CA GLN A 86 -1.09 -10.38 -15.53
C GLN A 86 0.06 -10.35 -16.54
N GLU A 87 0.64 -9.18 -16.77
CA GLU A 87 1.78 -9.00 -17.68
C GLU A 87 3.02 -9.74 -17.19
N GLN A 88 3.17 -9.88 -15.87
CA GLN A 88 4.34 -10.48 -15.21
C GLN A 88 5.65 -10.07 -15.89
N PRO A 89 5.99 -8.77 -15.94
CA PRO A 89 7.22 -8.33 -16.57
C PRO A 89 8.44 -8.98 -15.88
N GLU A 90 9.54 -9.11 -16.61
CA GLU A 90 10.73 -9.84 -16.15
C GLU A 90 11.22 -9.38 -14.77
N TRP A 91 11.27 -8.06 -14.54
CA TRP A 91 11.66 -7.48 -13.27
C TRP A 91 10.76 -7.90 -12.10
N LEU A 92 9.46 -8.07 -12.35
CA LEU A 92 8.50 -8.49 -11.33
C LEU A 92 8.68 -9.96 -11.01
N GLN A 93 8.90 -10.81 -12.02
CA GLN A 93 9.19 -12.22 -11.82
C GLN A 93 10.48 -12.41 -11.00
N GLN A 94 11.55 -11.71 -11.39
CA GLN A 94 12.83 -11.74 -10.67
C GLN A 94 12.66 -11.25 -9.22
N ALA A 95 11.98 -10.12 -9.02
CA ALA A 95 11.74 -9.57 -7.69
C ALA A 95 10.92 -10.51 -6.79
N ARG A 96 9.90 -11.18 -7.33
CA ARG A 96 9.10 -12.18 -6.59
C ARG A 96 9.94 -13.42 -6.26
N ALA A 97 10.78 -13.88 -7.18
CA ALA A 97 11.70 -14.99 -6.94
C ALA A 97 12.70 -14.65 -5.82
N THR A 98 13.30 -13.45 -5.84
CA THR A 98 14.16 -12.96 -4.77
C THR A 98 13.42 -12.88 -3.43
N MET A 99 12.19 -12.37 -3.41
CA MET A 99 11.39 -12.30 -2.19
C MET A 99 11.03 -13.68 -1.64
N ALA A 100 10.71 -14.64 -2.51
CA ALA A 100 10.43 -16.01 -2.12
C ALA A 100 11.68 -16.71 -1.55
N GLN A 101 12.85 -16.49 -2.15
CA GLN A 101 14.13 -16.99 -1.63
C GLN A 101 14.46 -16.39 -0.26
N ALA A 102 14.27 -15.09 -0.08
CA ALA A 102 14.48 -14.42 1.21
C ALA A 102 13.59 -15.02 2.30
N ARG A 103 12.29 -15.22 2.03
CA ARG A 103 11.35 -15.86 2.97
C ARG A 103 11.71 -17.30 3.30
N GLY A 104 12.22 -18.06 2.32
CA GLY A 104 12.71 -19.42 2.53
C GLY A 104 14.00 -19.49 3.35
N HIS A 105 14.78 -18.41 3.37
CA HIS A 105 16.04 -18.32 4.11
C HIS A 105 15.86 -17.73 5.53
N GLU A 106 14.73 -17.07 5.82
CA GLU A 106 14.38 -16.51 7.14
C GLU A 106 13.85 -17.55 8.14
N VAL A 107 13.83 -18.84 7.82
CA VAL A 107 13.61 -19.92 8.81
C VAL A 107 14.95 -20.39 9.37
N LYS A 108 15.64 -19.54 10.15
CA LYS A 108 16.68 -19.98 11.08
C LYS A 108 16.74 -19.08 12.33
N ASP A 109 16.72 -19.79 13.46
CA ASP A 109 16.95 -19.41 14.87
C ASP A 109 15.78 -18.82 15.68
#